data_AF-A0AAE4HVH4-F1
#
_entry.id   AF-A0AAE4HVH4-F1
#
_cell.length_a   1.000
_cell.length_b   1.000
_cell.length_c   1.000
_cell.angle_alpha   90.00
_cell.angle_beta   90.00
_cell.angle_gamma   90.00
#
_symmetry.space_group_name_H-M   'P 1'
#
loop_
_entity.id
_entity.type
_entity.pdbx_description
1 polymer ?
#
loop_
_entity_poly.entity_id
_entity_poly.type
_entity_poly.pdbx_seq_one_letter_code
_entity_poly.pdbx_strand_id
1 'polypeptide(L)'
;MSNIVVRVDDKLKKEAVSVLNDLGLDMSSAVKIFLKQIIITQSIPFDIKLSNDFKLDTHVAGSEVYIRTRDLTEYNNETQESYKEYMDQYKKEGIKPTDQSIDDYFNEVKRENADL
;
A
#
# COMPACT_ATOMS: atom_id res chain seq x y z
N MET A 1 2.22 -32.76 6.81
CA MET A 1 2.41 -31.55 7.64
C MET A 1 3.32 -30.61 6.86
N SER A 2 2.96 -29.33 6.77
CA SER A 2 3.77 -28.32 6.09
C SER A 2 4.55 -27.52 7.14
N ASN A 3 5.83 -27.24 6.88
CA ASN A 3 6.69 -26.50 7.79
C ASN A 3 6.86 -25.05 7.31
N ILE A 4 6.84 -24.11 8.25
CA ILE A 4 7.10 -22.69 8.00
C ILE A 4 8.34 -22.29 8.81
N VAL A 5 9.34 -21.70 8.16
CA VAL A 5 10.56 -21.22 8.79
C VAL A 5 10.68 -19.72 8.55
N VAL A 6 10.76 -18.95 9.63
CA VAL A 6 10.89 -17.49 9.59
C VAL A 6 12.14 -17.09 10.35
N ARG A 7 12.96 -16.23 9.76
CA ARG A 7 14.11 -15.62 10.44
C ARG A 7 13.63 -14.38 11.19
N VAL A 8 14.00 -14.30 12.46
CA VAL A 8 13.67 -13.17 13.35
C VAL A 8 14.87 -12.90 14.24
N ASP A 9 15.05 -11.65 14.64
CA ASP A 9 16.08 -11.27 15.60
C ASP A 9 15.80 -11.84 16.99
N ASP A 10 16.86 -12.16 17.73
CA ASP A 10 16.75 -12.76 19.07
C ASP A 10 15.99 -11.88 20.05
N LYS A 11 16.16 -10.56 19.95
CA LYS A 11 15.46 -9.59 20.79
C LYS A 11 13.95 -9.65 20.53
N LEU A 12 13.54 -9.58 19.25
CA LEU A 12 12.15 -9.63 18.84
C LEU A 12 11.49 -10.95 19.28
N LYS A 13 12.19 -12.07 19.12
CA LYS A 13 11.70 -13.39 19.55
C LYS A 13 11.46 -13.44 21.05
N LYS A 14 12.39 -12.93 21.87
CA LYS A 14 12.26 -12.93 23.33
C LYS A 14 11.07 -12.09 23.80
N GLU A 15 10.94 -10.88 23.25
CA GLU A 15 9.83 -9.98 23.58
C GLU A 15 8.48 -10.59 23.21
N ALA A 16 8.36 -11.13 21.99
CA ALA A 16 7.15 -11.79 21.54
C ALA A 16 6.77 -12.99 22.43
N VAL A 17 7.73 -13.85 22.80
CA VAL A 17 7.47 -15.01 23.66
C VAL A 17 7.01 -14.57 25.05
N SER A 18 7.58 -13.51 25.62
CA SER A 18 7.14 -12.99 26.92
C SER A 18 5.66 -12.59 26.89
N VAL A 19 5.27 -11.78 25.90
CA VAL A 19 3.88 -11.31 25.76
C VAL A 19 2.93 -12.47 25.49
N LEU A 20 3.30 -13.44 24.65
CA LEU A 20 2.46 -14.59 24.37
C LEU A 20 2.27 -15.49 25.60
N ASN A 21 3.30 -15.67 26.42
CA ASN A 21 3.19 -16.41 27.68
C ASN A 21 2.23 -15.75 28.66
N ASP A 22 2.24 -14.43 28.76
CA ASP A 22 1.29 -13.67 29.60
C ASP A 22 -0.16 -13.86 29.11
N LEU A 23 -0.34 -14.09 27.80
CA LEU A 23 -1.62 -14.43 27.18
C LEU A 23 -1.95 -15.93 27.22
N GLY A 24 -1.07 -16.78 27.77
CA GLY A 24 -1.26 -18.24 27.81
C GLY A 24 -1.11 -18.93 26.46
N LEU A 25 -0.36 -18.36 25.52
CA LEU A 25 -0.15 -18.88 24.17
C LEU A 25 1.31 -19.23 23.91
N ASP A 26 1.54 -20.29 23.13
CA ASP A 26 2.85 -20.55 22.55
C ASP A 26 2.98 -19.90 21.17
N MET A 27 4.23 -19.77 20.69
CA MET A 27 4.52 -19.13 19.40
C MET A 27 3.77 -19.83 18.24
N SER A 28 3.66 -21.16 18.29
CA SER A 28 2.98 -21.93 17.24
C SER A 28 1.48 -21.62 17.20
N SER A 29 0.82 -21.51 18.36
CA SER A 29 -0.60 -21.17 18.41
C SER A 29 -0.85 -19.74 17.96
N ALA A 30 0.00 -18.80 18.35
CA ALA A 30 -0.09 -17.41 17.90
C ALA A 30 0.01 -17.29 16.36
N VAL A 31 0.99 -17.97 15.74
CA VAL A 31 1.12 -17.99 14.28
C VAL A 31 -0.09 -18.64 13.60
N LYS A 32 -0.64 -19.73 14.17
CA LYS A 32 -1.86 -20.35 13.64
C LYS A 32 -3.06 -19.42 13.71
N ILE A 33 -3.23 -18.69 14.82
CA ILE A 33 -4.31 -17.70 14.98
C ILE A 33 -4.15 -16.61 13.92
N PHE A 34 -2.94 -16.07 13.73
CA PHE A 34 -2.65 -15.06 12.72
C PHE A 34 -3.04 -15.53 11.30
N LEU A 35 -2.62 -16.74 10.91
CA LEU A 35 -2.97 -17.30 9.60
C LEU A 35 -4.48 -17.53 9.43
N LYS A 36 -5.17 -17.98 10.48
CA LYS A 36 -6.64 -18.12 10.46
C LYS A 36 -7.32 -16.77 10.29
N GLN A 37 -6.82 -15.72 10.94
CA GLN A 37 -7.37 -14.37 10.79
C GLN A 37 -7.22 -13.88 9.36
N ILE A 38 -6.06 -14.09 8.72
CA ILE A 38 -5.88 -13.77 7.28
C ILE A 38 -6.94 -14.46 6.41
N ILE A 39 -7.21 -15.74 6.69
CA ILE A 39 -8.22 -16.51 5.93
C ILE A 39 -9.63 -15.95 6.16
N ILE A 40 -9.97 -15.55 7.39
CA ILE A 40 -11.30 -15.03 7.72
C ILE A 40 -11.52 -13.64 7.11
N THR A 41 -10.54 -12.75 7.24
CA THR A 41 -10.69 -11.35 6.81
C THR A 41 -10.30 -11.13 5.35
N GLN A 42 -9.67 -12.12 4.71
CA GLN A 42 -9.06 -11.99 3.37
C GLN A 42 -8.10 -10.79 3.30
N SER A 43 -7.46 -10.46 4.42
CA SER A 43 -6.60 -9.29 4.59
C SER A 43 -5.54 -9.56 5.66
N ILE A 44 -4.58 -8.65 5.83
CA ILE A 44 -3.67 -8.72 6.97
C ILE A 44 -4.45 -8.23 8.21
N PRO A 45 -4.52 -9.01 9.31
CA PRO A 45 -5.41 -8.75 10.44
C PRO A 45 -4.85 -7.70 11.42
N PHE A 46 -4.26 -6.65 10.87
CA PHE A 46 -3.84 -5.44 11.57
C PHE A 46 -3.60 -4.34 10.52
N ASP A 47 -3.72 -3.08 10.94
CA ASP A 47 -3.51 -1.95 10.04
C ASP A 47 -2.04 -1.84 9.63
N ILE A 48 -1.80 -1.76 8.32
CA ILE A 48 -0.47 -1.48 7.76
C ILE A 48 -0.44 -0.04 7.28
N LYS A 49 0.01 0.85 8.15
CA LYS A 49 0.17 2.28 7.86
C LYS A 49 1.62 2.72 7.96
N LEU A 50 2.06 3.53 7.01
CA LEU A 50 3.26 4.34 7.15
C LEU A 50 2.90 5.66 7.85
N SER A 51 3.88 6.34 8.43
CA SER A 51 3.67 7.66 9.07
C SER A 51 3.08 8.69 8.11
N ASN A 52 3.31 8.50 6.81
CA ASN A 52 2.93 9.44 5.75
C ASN A 52 1.60 9.05 5.07
N ASP A 53 0.93 7.99 5.54
CA ASP A 53 -0.37 7.60 5.02
C ASP A 53 -1.44 8.58 5.53
N PHE A 54 -2.15 9.26 4.62
CA PHE A 54 -3.20 10.22 4.99
C PHE A 54 -4.56 9.54 5.07
N LYS A 55 -5.29 9.83 6.15
CA LYS A 55 -6.68 9.42 6.33
C LYS A 55 -7.57 10.30 5.46
N LEU A 56 -8.31 9.69 4.54
CA LEU A 56 -9.32 10.40 3.77
C LEU A 56 -10.69 10.17 4.41
N ASP A 57 -11.37 11.25 4.77
CA ASP A 57 -12.74 11.18 5.28
C ASP A 57 -13.72 11.02 4.11
N THR A 58 -13.78 9.81 3.55
CA THR A 58 -14.67 9.51 2.44
C THR A 58 -16.07 9.23 2.96
N HIS A 59 -17.07 9.98 2.47
CA HIS A 59 -18.49 9.74 2.77
C HIS A 59 -19.05 8.47 2.09
N VAL A 60 -18.18 7.64 1.50
CA VAL A 60 -18.55 6.42 0.80
C VAL A 60 -18.70 5.31 1.85
N ALA A 61 -19.94 5.10 2.29
CA ALA A 61 -20.40 3.89 2.98
C ALA A 61 -19.61 3.46 4.24
N GLY A 62 -19.21 4.39 5.11
CA GLY A 62 -18.82 4.10 6.49
C GLY A 62 -17.51 3.35 6.69
N SER A 63 -16.72 3.13 5.64
CA SER A 63 -15.36 2.58 5.73
C SER A 63 -14.33 3.71 5.72
N GLU A 64 -13.47 3.75 6.74
CA GLU A 64 -12.29 4.63 6.74
C GLU A 64 -11.30 4.16 5.66
N VAL A 65 -10.96 5.04 4.72
CA VAL A 65 -10.02 4.73 3.64
C VAL A 65 -8.74 5.54 3.86
N TYR A 66 -7.61 4.83 3.96
CA TYR A 66 -6.28 5.43 3.96
C TYR A 66 -5.72 5.39 2.55
N ILE A 67 -5.31 6.55 2.03
CA ILE A 67 -4.60 6.65 0.75
C ILE A 67 -3.12 6.87 1.02
N ARG A 68 -2.29 6.02 0.41
CA ARG A 68 -0.84 6.24 0.38
C ARG A 68 -0.54 7.26 -0.70
N THR A 69 -0.28 8.50 -0.31
CA THR A 69 0.45 9.42 -1.19
C THR A 69 1.91 9.02 -1.12
N ARG A 70 2.39 8.23 -2.07
CA ARG A 70 3.84 7.99 -2.20
C ARG A 70 4.50 9.35 -2.39
N ASP A 71 5.39 9.72 -1.48
CA ASP A 71 6.26 10.87 -1.71
C ASP A 71 7.05 10.62 -3.00
N LEU A 72 7.29 11.67 -3.80
CA LEU A 72 8.05 11.52 -5.05
C LEU A 72 9.41 10.83 -4.80
N THR A 73 10.01 11.09 -3.65
CA THR A 73 11.29 10.49 -3.21
C THR A 73 11.27 8.97 -3.03
N GLU A 74 10.08 8.36 -2.89
CA GLU A 74 9.92 6.90 -2.78
C GLU A 74 9.98 6.19 -4.15
N TYR A 75 9.90 6.94 -5.25
CA TYR A 75 10.01 6.39 -6.59
C TYR A 75 11.46 6.34 -7.08
N ASN A 76 11.72 5.57 -8.13
CA ASN A 76 13.04 5.57 -8.78
C ASN A 76 13.34 6.94 -9.42
N ASN A 77 14.62 7.22 -9.67
CA ASN A 77 15.07 8.50 -10.20
C ASN A 77 14.35 8.89 -11.52
N GLU A 78 14.04 7.93 -12.38
CA GLU A 78 13.33 8.18 -13.65
C GLU A 78 11.94 8.76 -13.42
N THR A 79 11.17 8.20 -12.48
CA THR A 79 9.83 8.71 -12.14
C THR A 79 9.91 10.07 -11.44
N GLN A 80 10.96 10.29 -10.65
CA GLN A 80 11.19 11.59 -9.99
C GLN A 80 11.44 12.69 -11.01
N GLU A 81 12.33 12.44 -11.98
CA GLU A 81 12.68 13.42 -13.01
C GLU A 81 11.52 13.66 -13.99
N SER A 82 10.82 12.62 -14.45
CA SER A 82 9.67 12.79 -15.34
C SER A 82 8.56 13.62 -14.72
N TYR A 83 8.29 13.44 -13.41
CA TYR A 83 7.32 14.27 -12.69
C TYR A 83 7.79 15.73 -12.54
N LYS A 84 9.07 15.95 -12.25
CA LYS A 84 9.64 17.32 -12.19
C LYS A 84 9.52 18.01 -13.54
N GLU A 85 9.89 17.33 -14.63
CA GLU A 85 9.79 17.83 -16.00
C GLU A 85 8.34 18.18 -16.36
N TYR A 86 7.41 17.25 -16.11
CA TYR A 86 5.98 17.46 -16.28
C TYR A 86 5.54 18.71 -15.51
N MET A 87 5.82 18.80 -14.21
CA MET A 87 5.44 19.94 -13.37
C MET A 87 6.05 21.28 -13.82
N ASP A 88 7.29 21.27 -14.31
CA ASP A 88 7.93 22.47 -14.84
C ASP A 88 7.35 22.89 -16.19
N GLN A 89 6.90 21.93 -17.01
CA GLN A 89 6.10 22.21 -18.21
C GLN A 89 4.76 22.85 -17.84
N TYR A 90 4.04 22.33 -16.82
CA TYR A 90 2.79 22.98 -16.34
C TYR A 90 3.00 24.41 -15.87
N LYS A 91 4.08 24.67 -15.11
CA LYS A 91 4.39 26.02 -14.64
C LYS A 91 4.71 26.98 -15.78
N LYS A 92 5.35 26.49 -16.85
CA LYS A 92 5.73 27.29 -18.02
C LYS A 92 4.57 27.54 -18.98
N GLU A 93 3.77 26.52 -19.29
CA GLU A 93 2.75 26.58 -20.34
C GLU A 93 1.32 26.80 -19.81
N GLY A 94 1.10 26.65 -18.50
CA GLY A 94 -0.23 26.66 -17.90
C GLY A 94 -1.04 25.40 -18.24
N ILE A 95 -2.21 25.25 -17.63
CA ILE A 95 -3.16 24.19 -17.99
C ILE A 95 -3.81 24.60 -19.32
N LYS A 96 -3.47 23.91 -20.42
CA LYS A 96 -4.28 23.99 -21.64
C LYS A 96 -5.55 23.17 -21.38
N PRO A 97 -6.74 23.79 -21.34
CA PRO A 97 -7.98 23.04 -21.21
C PRO A 97 -8.06 22.07 -22.38
N THR A 98 -8.21 20.78 -22.09
CA THR A 98 -8.54 19.81 -23.12
C THR A 98 -10.06 19.73 -23.21
N ASP A 99 -10.58 19.84 -24.43
CA ASP A 99 -11.99 19.58 -24.70
C ASP A 99 -12.26 18.06 -24.81
N GLN A 100 -11.22 17.23 -24.71
CA GLN A 100 -11.31 15.78 -24.74
C GLN A 100 -12.02 15.26 -23.47
N SER A 101 -13.05 14.44 -23.66
CA SER A 101 -13.67 13.71 -22.56
C SER A 101 -12.66 12.76 -21.91
N ILE A 102 -12.81 12.53 -20.60
CA ILE A 102 -12.03 11.54 -19.84
C ILE A 102 -12.10 10.16 -20.51
N ASP A 103 -13.27 9.78 -21.02
CA ASP A 103 -13.49 8.49 -21.69
C ASP A 103 -12.68 8.36 -22.98
N ASP A 104 -12.61 9.43 -23.77
CA ASP A 104 -11.88 9.45 -25.04
C ASP A 104 -10.38 9.34 -24.80
N TYR A 105 -9.86 10.03 -23.78
CA TYR A 105 -8.47 9.94 -23.34
C TYR A 105 -8.10 8.51 -22.94
N PHE A 106 -8.91 7.85 -22.09
CA PHE A 106 -8.63 6.48 -21.67
C PHE A 106 -8.72 5.47 -22.83
N ASN A 107 -9.62 5.69 -23.79
CA ASN A 107 -9.72 4.83 -24.98
C ASN A 107 -8.51 4.97 -25.90
N GLU A 108 -7.96 6.17 -26.02
CA GLU A 108 -6.73 6.43 -26.78
C GLU A 108 -5.51 5.79 -26.12
N VAL A 109 -5.30 6.01 -24.83
CA VAL A 109 -4.20 5.38 -24.07
C VAL A 109 -4.28 3.85 -24.13
N LYS A 110 -5.49 3.28 -24.05
CA LYS A 110 -5.67 1.83 -24.23
C LYS A 110 -5.28 1.36 -25.63
N ARG A 111 -5.57 2.12 -26.68
CA ARG A 111 -5.19 1.77 -28.06
C ARG A 111 -3.68 1.85 -28.26
N GLU A 112 -3.03 2.89 -27.74
CA GLU A 112 -1.58 3.07 -27.89
C GLU A 112 -0.75 2.01 -27.14
N ASN A 113 -1.29 1.48 -26.04
CA ASN A 113 -0.60 0.49 -25.21
C ASN A 113 -1.11 -0.95 -25.42
N ALA A 114 -2.06 -1.18 -26.34
CA ALA A 114 -2.62 -2.50 -26.63
C ALA A 114 -1.76 -3.37 -27.57
N ASP A 115 -0.72 -2.80 -28.18
CA ASP A 115 0.19 -3.51 -29.10
C ASP A 115 1.49 -4.02 -28.42
N LEU A 116 1.51 -4.19 -27.09
CA LEU A 116 2.59 -4.82 -26.33
C LEU A 116 2.17 -6.14 -25.68
#